data_AF-A0A0G4P8I3-F1
#
_entry.id   AF-A0A0G4P8I3-F1
#
_cell.length_a   1.000
_cell.length_b   1.000
_cell.length_c   1.000
_cell.angle_alpha   90.00
_cell.angle_beta   90.00
_cell.angle_gamma   90.00
#
_symmetry.space_group_name_H-M   'P 1'
#
loop_
_entity.id
_entity.type
_entity.pdbx_description
1 polymer ?
#
loop_
_entity_poly.entity_id
_entity_poly.type
_entity_poly.pdbx_seq_one_letter_code
_entity_poly.pdbx_strand_id
1 'polypeptide(L)'
;MTTDTEEVLSDELIRLRISGGASGVDEGPTTSQSTLDELRKTTLQPALQTQKILEPIVPTHSFFDRAKELHQKHKWPEERFENFQRLLCGTRNFPCILLLNPKNDYLPFDEMVKVTRTLTWLKDTLEEIGLRLDDVIIMDLFPMLTDEWLDEHPDKRDRVIPEMFALTLDFIREFKLPIILSCQCFRPFQHERWGSFTHDMIPKLSSSMVSAERQTVFGFCFEEHFIHCVQGFHPAKLYHAGYEREQALDNTLRQIFYSLFEPCAPWQKENLDKSLRRKIEAIQILIKQLRQGAAEYDELRVRGHSPGMAQHRGGSLTAEQWDNPEKALNLIVQLLSPNTSKK
;
A
#
# COMPACT_ATOMS: atom_id res chain seq x y z
N MET A 1 12.93 -41.07 15.37
CA MET A 1 11.53 -40.84 15.01
C MET A 1 10.86 -40.19 16.21
N THR A 2 10.78 -38.85 16.23
CA THR A 2 9.93 -37.97 17.07
C THR A 2 10.50 -36.54 17.01
N THR A 3 10.48 -35.92 15.83
CA THR A 3 10.91 -34.51 15.65
C THR A 3 9.84 -33.63 15.00
N ASP A 4 8.81 -34.22 14.39
CA ASP A 4 7.79 -33.44 13.65
C ASP A 4 6.63 -32.95 14.53
N THR A 5 6.47 -33.49 15.75
CA THR A 5 5.37 -33.11 16.64
C THR A 5 5.69 -31.90 17.54
N GLU A 6 6.95 -31.65 17.87
CA GLU A 6 7.32 -30.49 18.71
C GLU A 6 7.34 -29.18 17.90
N GLU A 7 7.70 -29.24 16.62
CA GLU A 7 7.74 -28.08 15.73
C GLU A 7 6.32 -27.60 15.36
N VAL A 8 5.40 -28.54 15.12
CA VAL A 8 3.98 -28.24 14.88
C VAL A 8 3.31 -27.67 16.13
N LEU A 9 3.61 -28.21 17.33
CA LEU A 9 3.07 -27.67 18.59
C LEU A 9 3.61 -26.27 18.91
N SER A 10 4.85 -25.96 18.53
CA SER A 10 5.44 -24.62 18.67
C SER A 10 4.74 -23.59 17.78
N ASP A 11 4.51 -23.91 16.50
CA ASP A 11 3.84 -23.01 15.56
C ASP A 11 2.35 -22.83 15.87
N GLU A 12 1.71 -23.88 16.41
CA GLU A 12 0.33 -23.83 16.84
C GLU A 12 0.17 -23.06 18.18
N LEU A 13 1.15 -23.13 19.09
CA LEU A 13 1.23 -22.28 20.29
C LEU A 13 1.50 -20.81 19.95
N ILE A 14 2.29 -20.51 18.92
CA ILE A 14 2.48 -19.14 18.42
C ILE A 14 1.19 -18.62 17.78
N ARG A 15 0.47 -19.46 17.03
CA ARG A 15 -0.86 -19.11 16.50
C ARG A 15 -1.93 -18.93 17.58
N LEU A 16 -1.93 -19.75 18.63
CA LEU A 16 -2.86 -19.63 19.75
C LEU A 16 -2.57 -18.41 20.63
N ARG A 17 -1.30 -17.99 20.74
CA ARG A 17 -0.95 -16.71 21.39
C ARG A 17 -1.44 -15.49 20.61
N ILE A 18 -1.66 -15.65 19.31
CA ILE A 18 -2.27 -14.64 18.41
C ILE A 18 -3.81 -14.72 18.43
N SER A 19 -4.42 -15.79 18.97
CA SER A 19 -5.87 -16.05 18.86
C SER A 19 -6.62 -16.41 20.17
N GLY A 20 -6.20 -15.82 21.29
CA GLY A 20 -7.08 -15.54 22.45
C GLY A 20 -7.47 -16.68 23.41
N GLY A 21 -7.69 -16.29 24.68
CA GLY A 21 -8.31 -17.10 25.74
C GLY A 21 -7.79 -16.70 27.14
N ALA A 22 -8.31 -15.66 27.80
CA ALA A 22 -9.59 -15.53 28.52
C ALA A 22 -9.62 -16.21 29.90
N SER A 23 -9.60 -15.39 30.97
CA SER A 23 -10.41 -15.61 32.18
C SER A 23 -10.61 -14.32 32.96
N GLY A 24 -11.83 -13.79 32.93
CA GLY A 24 -12.41 -13.00 34.02
C GLY A 24 -12.01 -11.52 34.15
N VAL A 25 -13.03 -10.67 33.96
CA VAL A 25 -13.24 -9.34 34.55
C VAL A 25 -12.71 -8.13 33.74
N ASP A 26 -13.66 -7.27 33.34
CA ASP A 26 -13.57 -5.94 32.72
C ASP A 26 -12.87 -5.80 31.35
N GLU A 27 -13.67 -5.91 30.28
CA GLU A 27 -13.29 -5.55 28.91
C GLU A 27 -13.19 -4.01 28.74
N GLY A 28 -12.09 -3.43 29.20
CA GLY A 28 -11.49 -2.30 28.49
C GLY A 28 -10.75 -2.83 27.24
N PRO A 29 -10.73 -2.12 26.10
CA PRO A 29 -9.96 -2.57 24.96
C PRO A 29 -8.49 -2.70 25.37
N THR A 30 -7.88 -3.87 25.09
CA THR A 30 -6.52 -4.22 25.48
C THR A 30 -5.54 -3.25 24.81
N THR A 31 -5.22 -2.15 25.47
CA THR A 31 -4.18 -1.23 25.03
C THR A 31 -2.84 -1.71 25.58
N SER A 32 -1.92 -2.11 24.72
CA SER A 32 -0.53 -2.38 25.13
C SER A 32 0.34 -1.15 24.89
N GLN A 33 1.39 -0.98 25.68
CA GLN A 33 2.41 0.03 25.46
C GLN A 33 3.76 -0.65 25.35
N SER A 34 4.53 -0.31 24.31
CA SER A 34 5.89 -0.80 24.08
C SER A 34 6.78 0.32 23.53
N THR A 35 8.06 0.03 23.34
CA THR A 35 9.00 0.92 22.66
C THR A 35 9.08 0.62 21.17
N LEU A 36 9.56 1.59 20.39
CA LEU A 36 9.85 1.40 18.97
C LEU A 36 10.88 0.30 18.72
N ASP A 37 11.89 0.21 19.57
CA ASP A 37 12.93 -0.81 19.47
C ASP A 37 12.39 -2.22 19.69
N GLU A 38 11.47 -2.39 20.65
CA GLU A 38 10.77 -3.66 20.86
C GLU A 38 9.91 -4.01 19.65
N LEU A 39 9.08 -3.08 19.16
CA LEU A 39 8.25 -3.29 17.96
C LEU A 39 9.11 -3.76 16.77
N ARG A 40 10.25 -3.10 16.54
CA ARG A 40 11.16 -3.43 15.45
C ARG A 40 11.65 -4.88 15.55
N LYS A 41 12.09 -5.29 16.74
CA LYS A 41 12.69 -6.62 16.98
C LYS A 41 11.67 -7.74 17.00
N THR A 42 10.49 -7.50 17.57
CA THR A 42 9.50 -8.56 17.82
C THR A 42 8.45 -8.67 16.71
N THR A 43 8.23 -7.60 15.94
CA THR A 43 7.13 -7.54 14.97
C THR A 43 7.63 -7.25 13.56
N LEU A 44 8.27 -6.09 13.33
CA LEU A 44 8.61 -5.64 11.98
C LEU A 44 9.65 -6.54 11.30
N GLN A 45 10.80 -6.78 11.94
CA GLN A 45 11.86 -7.60 11.34
C GLN A 45 11.42 -9.05 11.10
N PRO A 46 10.76 -9.73 12.05
CA PRO A 46 10.22 -11.07 11.79
C PRO A 46 9.19 -11.10 10.67
N ALA A 47 8.31 -10.10 10.57
CA ALA A 47 7.32 -10.01 9.49
C ALA A 47 7.99 -9.90 8.12
N LEU A 48 8.98 -9.02 7.97
CA LEU A 48 9.75 -8.89 6.73
C LEU A 48 10.50 -10.19 6.40
N GLN A 49 11.11 -10.86 7.37
CA GLN A 49 11.82 -12.13 7.12
C GLN A 49 10.89 -13.27 6.69
N THR A 50 9.67 -13.29 7.21
CA THR A 50 8.68 -14.34 6.90
C THR A 50 7.99 -14.10 5.57
N GLN A 51 7.73 -12.83 5.23
CA GLN A 51 7.09 -12.44 3.98
C GLN A 51 8.07 -12.54 2.81
N LYS A 52 7.67 -13.25 1.75
CA LYS A 52 8.51 -13.53 0.57
C LYS A 52 7.99 -12.89 -0.71
N ILE A 53 6.92 -12.11 -0.62
CA ILE A 53 6.21 -11.51 -1.74
C ILE A 53 5.94 -10.06 -1.39
N LEU A 54 6.27 -9.17 -2.32
CA LEU A 54 5.90 -7.77 -2.27
C LEU A 54 4.42 -7.65 -2.59
N GLU A 55 3.67 -7.00 -1.72
CA GLU A 55 2.21 -6.82 -1.82
C GLU A 55 1.88 -5.34 -2.01
N PRO A 56 2.02 -4.80 -3.23
CA PRO A 56 1.66 -3.42 -3.52
C PRO A 56 0.14 -3.31 -3.61
N ILE A 57 -0.42 -2.22 -3.08
CA ILE A 57 -1.82 -1.89 -3.30
C ILE A 57 -1.96 -1.34 -4.72
N VAL A 58 -2.84 -1.95 -5.51
CA VAL A 58 -3.06 -1.56 -6.91
C VAL A 58 -4.21 -0.56 -7.02
N PRO A 59 -4.12 0.44 -7.93
CA PRO A 59 -5.16 1.47 -8.07
C PRO A 59 -6.51 0.91 -8.57
N THR A 60 -6.52 -0.30 -9.11
CA THR A 60 -7.74 -1.00 -9.56
C THR A 60 -8.45 -1.76 -8.44
N HIS A 61 -7.99 -1.64 -7.18
CA HIS A 61 -8.63 -2.30 -6.05
C HIS A 61 -10.02 -1.71 -5.77
N SER A 62 -11.00 -2.55 -5.46
CA SER A 62 -12.41 -2.15 -5.28
C SER A 62 -12.63 -1.15 -4.14
N PHE A 63 -11.72 -1.09 -3.17
CA PHE A 63 -11.70 -0.03 -2.15
C PHE A 63 -11.80 1.38 -2.78
N PHE A 64 -11.13 1.59 -3.92
CA PHE A 64 -11.10 2.90 -4.58
C PHE A 64 -12.42 3.26 -5.26
N ASP A 65 -13.31 2.30 -5.54
CA ASP A 65 -14.63 2.58 -6.10
C ASP A 65 -15.46 3.43 -5.14
N ARG A 66 -15.47 3.06 -3.85
CA ARG A 66 -16.17 3.83 -2.81
C ARG A 66 -15.56 5.21 -2.59
N ALA A 67 -14.23 5.31 -2.60
CA ALA A 67 -13.55 6.59 -2.50
C ALA A 67 -13.93 7.52 -3.67
N LYS A 68 -14.04 6.95 -4.88
CA LYS A 68 -14.46 7.66 -6.09
C LYS A 68 -15.91 8.13 -6.03
N GLU A 69 -16.81 7.29 -5.50
CA GLU A 69 -18.21 7.70 -5.27
C GLU A 69 -18.32 8.90 -4.33
N LEU A 70 -17.56 8.90 -3.24
CA LEU A 70 -17.53 10.01 -2.29
C LEU A 70 -16.94 11.28 -2.90
N HIS A 71 -15.84 11.15 -3.65
CA HIS A 71 -15.25 12.24 -4.42
C HIS A 71 -16.26 12.88 -5.39
N GLN A 72 -16.96 12.06 -6.18
CA GLN A 72 -17.97 12.53 -7.13
C GLN A 72 -19.17 13.18 -6.45
N LYS A 73 -19.65 12.60 -5.34
CA LYS A 73 -20.74 13.13 -4.53
C LYS A 73 -20.44 14.55 -4.04
N HIS A 74 -19.20 14.82 -3.63
CA HIS A 74 -18.77 16.13 -3.12
C HIS A 74 -18.24 17.08 -4.21
N LYS A 75 -18.18 16.62 -5.46
CA LYS A 75 -17.77 17.39 -6.65
C LYS A 75 -16.37 18.01 -6.49
N TRP A 76 -15.43 17.25 -5.96
CA TRP A 76 -14.05 17.70 -5.83
C TRP A 76 -13.27 17.60 -7.15
N PRO A 77 -12.15 18.34 -7.30
CA PRO A 77 -11.25 18.20 -8.45
C PRO A 77 -10.76 16.74 -8.61
N GLU A 78 -10.56 16.27 -9.85
CA GLU A 78 -10.15 14.88 -10.09
C GLU A 78 -8.78 14.57 -9.46
N GLU A 79 -7.87 15.55 -9.51
CA GLU A 79 -6.53 15.48 -8.92
C GLU A 79 -6.57 15.08 -7.45
N ARG A 80 -7.61 15.49 -6.72
CA ARG A 80 -7.78 15.14 -5.31
C ARG A 80 -7.92 13.63 -5.12
N PHE A 81 -8.72 12.98 -5.97
CA PHE A 81 -8.89 11.53 -5.93
C PHE A 81 -7.63 10.81 -6.43
N GLU A 82 -7.02 11.30 -7.52
CA GLU A 82 -5.79 10.70 -8.07
C GLU A 82 -4.63 10.75 -7.06
N ASN A 83 -4.47 11.88 -6.37
CA ASN A 83 -3.46 12.06 -5.33
C ASN A 83 -3.73 11.15 -4.12
N PHE A 84 -4.99 11.10 -3.66
CA PHE A 84 -5.41 10.18 -2.59
C PHE A 84 -5.11 8.72 -2.96
N GLN A 85 -5.48 8.29 -4.17
CA GLN A 85 -5.24 6.93 -4.63
C GLN A 85 -3.74 6.63 -4.71
N ARG A 86 -2.95 7.53 -5.30
CA ARG A 86 -1.50 7.32 -5.46
C ARG A 86 -0.77 7.22 -4.13
N LEU A 87 -1.10 8.06 -3.16
CA LEU A 87 -0.52 8.00 -1.80
C LEU A 87 -0.85 6.68 -1.08
N LEU A 88 -1.99 6.06 -1.37
CA LEU A 88 -2.39 4.77 -0.78
C LEU A 88 -1.85 3.54 -1.51
N CYS A 89 -1.35 3.67 -2.74
CA CYS A 89 -0.83 2.54 -3.56
C CYS A 89 0.56 2.02 -3.14
N GLY A 90 0.95 2.24 -1.89
CA GLY A 90 2.21 1.74 -1.34
C GLY A 90 2.24 0.23 -1.09
N THR A 91 3.32 -0.24 -0.48
CA THR A 91 3.52 -1.66 -0.16
C THR A 91 2.92 -2.01 1.20
N ARG A 92 1.97 -2.97 1.23
CA ARG A 92 1.27 -3.41 2.45
C ARG A 92 2.19 -4.06 3.50
N ASN A 93 3.34 -4.58 3.06
CA ASN A 93 4.36 -5.15 3.94
C ASN A 93 5.01 -4.10 4.84
N PHE A 94 4.91 -2.81 4.50
CA PHE A 94 5.60 -1.73 5.20
C PHE A 94 4.68 -1.02 6.19
N PRO A 95 5.26 -0.36 7.22
CA PRO A 95 4.50 0.54 8.07
C PRO A 95 3.79 1.62 7.24
N CYS A 96 2.53 1.90 7.58
CA CYS A 96 1.76 3.00 6.99
C CYS A 96 2.10 4.31 7.70
N ILE A 97 2.21 5.42 6.97
CA ILE A 97 2.32 6.77 7.53
C ILE A 97 0.91 7.36 7.61
N LEU A 98 0.51 7.84 8.78
CA LEU A 98 -0.77 8.50 8.99
C LEU A 98 -0.58 9.99 9.26
N LEU A 99 -1.09 10.81 8.35
CA LEU A 99 -1.18 12.26 8.42
C LEU A 99 -2.58 12.70 8.84
N LEU A 100 -2.79 14.01 9.01
CA LEU A 100 -4.08 14.52 9.46
C LEU A 100 -5.06 14.63 8.29
N ASN A 101 -4.71 15.47 7.33
CA ASN A 101 -5.53 15.82 6.19
C ASN A 101 -4.65 16.40 5.08
N PRO A 102 -5.09 16.31 3.82
CA PRO A 102 -4.27 16.72 2.70
C PRO A 102 -4.14 18.25 2.60
N LYS A 103 -3.10 18.67 1.86
CA LYS A 103 -2.88 20.07 1.49
C LYS A 103 -2.50 20.15 0.02
N ASN A 104 -3.06 21.13 -0.69
CA ASN A 104 -2.83 21.36 -2.12
C ASN A 104 -3.19 20.13 -3.00
N ASP A 105 -4.18 19.34 -2.59
CA ASP A 105 -4.57 18.10 -3.26
C ASP A 105 -5.26 18.30 -4.62
N TYR A 106 -5.58 19.55 -4.95
CA TYR A 106 -6.08 19.95 -6.28
C TYR A 106 -4.95 20.10 -7.32
N LEU A 107 -3.68 20.02 -6.91
CA LEU A 107 -2.54 20.12 -7.82
C LEU A 107 -2.16 18.75 -8.39
N PRO A 108 -1.52 18.68 -9.57
CA PRO A 108 -0.86 17.46 -10.02
C PRO A 108 0.13 16.94 -8.97
N PHE A 109 0.23 15.61 -8.83
CA PHE A 109 0.95 14.96 -7.72
C PHE A 109 2.36 15.51 -7.47
N ASP A 110 3.19 15.61 -8.51
CA ASP A 110 4.58 16.06 -8.35
C ASP A 110 4.66 17.52 -7.89
N GLU A 111 3.69 18.34 -8.28
CA GLU A 111 3.58 19.72 -7.82
C GLU A 111 3.09 19.76 -6.36
N MET A 112 2.05 18.97 -6.02
CA MET A 112 1.56 18.82 -4.64
C MET A 112 2.69 18.43 -3.68
N VAL A 113 3.53 17.45 -4.05
CA VAL A 113 4.68 17.02 -3.26
C VAL A 113 5.71 18.13 -3.09
N LYS A 114 5.96 18.91 -4.15
CA LYS A 114 6.94 20.01 -4.13
C LYS A 114 6.50 21.18 -3.27
N VAL A 115 5.21 21.53 -3.29
CA VAL A 115 4.70 22.70 -2.54
C VAL A 115 4.29 22.36 -1.11
N THR A 116 4.05 21.08 -0.82
CA THR A 116 3.64 20.62 0.51
C THR A 116 4.85 20.17 1.31
N ARG A 117 5.33 21.04 2.21
CA ARG A 117 6.52 20.80 3.05
C ARG A 117 6.53 19.42 3.72
N THR A 118 5.39 18.95 4.20
CA THR A 118 5.27 17.60 4.78
C THR A 118 5.65 16.52 3.79
N LEU A 119 5.07 16.54 2.58
CA LEU A 119 5.36 15.54 1.55
C LEU A 119 6.78 15.68 1.01
N THR A 120 7.30 16.90 0.89
CA THR A 120 8.72 17.13 0.54
C THR A 120 9.64 16.48 1.58
N TRP A 121 9.41 16.74 2.87
CA TRP A 121 10.22 16.16 3.94
C TRP A 121 10.14 14.63 3.97
N LEU A 122 8.94 14.06 3.78
CA LEU A 122 8.74 12.62 3.70
C LEU A 122 9.50 12.02 2.51
N LYS A 123 9.43 12.67 1.34
CA LYS A 123 10.14 12.25 0.14
C LYS A 123 11.65 12.22 0.38
N ASP A 124 12.22 13.33 0.86
CA ASP A 124 13.66 13.46 1.05
C ASP A 124 14.15 12.43 2.08
N THR A 125 13.43 12.25 3.18
CA THR A 125 13.78 11.28 4.23
C THR A 125 13.71 9.82 3.74
N LEU A 126 12.68 9.47 2.95
CA LEU A 126 12.56 8.12 2.39
C LEU A 126 13.61 7.87 1.31
N GLU A 127 13.92 8.86 0.48
CA GLU A 127 14.95 8.75 -0.58
C GLU A 127 16.34 8.52 0.03
N GLU A 128 16.66 9.17 1.16
CA GLU A 128 17.89 8.91 1.93
C GLU A 128 17.98 7.45 2.43
N ILE A 129 16.83 6.82 2.71
CA ILE A 129 16.72 5.40 3.12
C ILE A 129 16.77 4.46 1.90
N GLY A 130 16.55 4.97 0.69
CA GLY A 130 16.46 4.18 -0.54
C GLY A 130 15.04 3.71 -0.88
N LEU A 131 14.02 4.39 -0.36
CA LEU A 131 12.61 4.21 -0.71
C LEU A 131 12.07 5.46 -1.41
N ARG A 132 11.00 5.31 -2.18
CA ARG A 132 10.23 6.41 -2.77
C ARG A 132 8.94 6.61 -1.98
N LEU A 133 8.32 7.78 -2.14
CA LEU A 133 6.96 8.00 -1.65
C LEU A 133 5.99 6.92 -2.15
N ASP A 134 6.09 6.52 -3.42
CA ASP A 134 5.22 5.51 -4.04
C ASP A 134 5.38 4.10 -3.42
N ASP A 135 6.45 3.86 -2.65
CA ASP A 135 6.71 2.54 -2.03
C ASP A 135 5.97 2.36 -0.70
N VAL A 136 5.55 3.46 -0.07
CA VAL A 136 4.99 3.50 1.29
C VAL A 136 3.56 4.00 1.25
N ILE A 137 2.68 3.40 2.05
CA ILE A 137 1.30 3.88 2.19
C ILE A 137 1.32 5.16 3.02
N ILE A 138 0.83 6.25 2.44
CA ILE A 138 0.62 7.53 3.11
C ILE A 138 -0.89 7.80 3.14
N MET A 139 -1.45 7.76 4.33
CA MET A 139 -2.88 7.91 4.58
C MET A 139 -3.14 9.18 5.37
N ASP A 140 -4.24 9.86 5.08
CA ASP A 140 -4.76 10.94 5.91
C ASP A 140 -5.86 10.42 6.84
N LEU A 141 -5.96 10.97 8.05
CA LEU A 141 -7.05 10.69 8.98
C LEU A 141 -8.40 11.18 8.43
N PHE A 142 -8.37 12.28 7.69
CA PHE A 142 -9.50 12.86 6.98
C PHE A 142 -9.12 13.06 5.50
N PRO A 143 -9.19 11.98 4.69
CA PRO A 143 -8.77 12.02 3.29
C PRO A 143 -9.63 12.99 2.49
N MET A 144 -9.01 13.60 1.47
CA MET A 144 -9.68 14.53 0.54
C MET A 144 -10.34 15.77 1.20
N LEU A 145 -10.03 16.04 2.48
CA LEU A 145 -10.65 17.10 3.26
C LEU A 145 -9.64 18.16 3.68
N THR A 146 -9.45 19.17 2.84
CA THR A 146 -8.49 20.25 3.12
C THR A 146 -9.01 21.22 4.19
N ASP A 147 -8.07 21.90 4.85
CA ASP A 147 -8.37 22.99 5.77
C ASP A 147 -9.23 24.09 5.12
N GLU A 148 -8.91 24.46 3.88
CA GLU A 148 -9.65 25.46 3.09
C GLU A 148 -11.11 25.03 2.86
N TRP A 149 -11.32 23.77 2.47
CA TRP A 149 -12.69 23.26 2.28
C TRP A 149 -13.49 23.31 3.58
N LEU A 150 -12.86 22.93 4.70
CA LEU A 150 -13.50 22.99 6.02
C LEU A 150 -13.88 24.43 6.38
N ASP A 151 -12.97 25.39 6.17
CA ASP A 151 -13.19 26.80 6.49
C ASP A 151 -14.32 27.41 5.64
N GLU A 152 -14.43 27.02 4.36
CA GLU A 152 -15.48 27.49 3.44
C GLU A 152 -16.86 26.85 3.65
N HIS A 153 -16.93 25.66 4.27
CA HIS A 153 -18.16 24.86 4.36
C HIS A 153 -18.53 24.44 5.80
N PRO A 154 -18.67 25.39 6.74
CA PRO A 154 -18.97 25.08 8.14
C PRO A 154 -20.26 24.27 8.34
N ASP A 155 -21.27 24.53 7.52
CA ASP A 155 -22.59 23.89 7.54
C ASP A 155 -22.56 22.41 7.08
N LYS A 156 -21.50 21.99 6.38
CA LYS A 156 -21.37 20.62 5.85
C LYS A 156 -20.50 19.71 6.70
N ARG A 157 -19.77 20.27 7.67
CA ARG A 157 -18.74 19.56 8.47
C ARG A 157 -19.31 18.32 9.18
N ASP A 158 -20.48 18.45 9.82
CA ASP A 158 -21.12 17.36 10.58
C ASP A 158 -21.48 16.13 9.73
N ARG A 159 -21.58 16.31 8.41
CA ARG A 159 -21.83 15.21 7.48
C ARG A 159 -20.55 14.70 6.84
N VAL A 160 -19.68 15.60 6.37
CA VAL A 160 -18.54 15.21 5.52
C VAL A 160 -17.37 14.67 6.34
N ILE A 161 -17.13 15.20 7.54
CA ILE A 161 -16.05 14.71 8.41
C ILE A 161 -16.25 13.23 8.78
N PRO A 162 -17.44 12.78 9.24
CA PRO A 162 -17.67 11.35 9.49
C PRO A 162 -17.51 10.49 8.24
N GLU A 163 -17.95 10.96 7.06
CA GLU A 163 -17.83 10.22 5.80
C GLU A 163 -16.36 9.99 5.42
N MET A 164 -15.50 11.01 5.59
CA MET A 164 -14.07 10.89 5.30
C MET A 164 -13.35 10.03 6.34
N PHE A 165 -13.69 10.19 7.62
CA PHE A 165 -13.12 9.35 8.67
C PHE A 165 -13.50 7.87 8.50
N ALA A 166 -14.75 7.60 8.10
CA ALA A 166 -15.17 6.24 7.79
C ALA A 166 -14.33 5.63 6.66
N LEU A 167 -14.02 6.40 5.62
CA LEU A 167 -13.17 5.93 4.52
C LEU A 167 -11.76 5.52 5.00
N THR A 168 -11.18 6.25 5.96
CA THR A 168 -9.91 5.86 6.61
C THR A 168 -10.05 4.54 7.38
N LEU A 169 -11.12 4.37 8.17
CA LEU A 169 -11.36 3.12 8.89
C LEU A 169 -11.60 1.93 7.94
N ASP A 170 -12.31 2.16 6.83
CA ASP A 170 -12.53 1.16 5.81
C ASP A 170 -11.22 0.71 5.16
N PHE A 171 -10.30 1.65 4.91
CA PHE A 171 -8.96 1.32 4.40
C PHE A 171 -8.17 0.45 5.39
N ILE A 172 -8.16 0.83 6.68
CA ILE A 172 -7.50 0.06 7.72
C ILE A 172 -8.10 -1.36 7.81
N ARG A 173 -9.42 -1.48 7.74
CA ARG A 173 -10.14 -2.76 7.77
C ARG A 173 -9.76 -3.65 6.57
N GLU A 174 -9.81 -3.08 5.37
CA GLU A 174 -9.58 -3.80 4.11
C GLU A 174 -8.15 -4.34 4.04
N PHE A 175 -7.17 -3.48 4.32
CA PHE A 175 -5.75 -3.84 4.13
C PHE A 175 -5.10 -4.42 5.40
N LYS A 176 -5.81 -4.42 6.53
CA LYS A 176 -5.37 -4.97 7.82
C LYS A 176 -3.98 -4.48 8.22
N LEU A 177 -3.80 -3.15 8.26
CA LEU A 177 -2.50 -2.51 8.46
C LEU A 177 -1.92 -2.81 9.85
N PRO A 178 -0.81 -3.54 9.98
CA PRO A 178 -0.32 -3.99 11.29
C PRO A 178 0.46 -2.90 12.04
N ILE A 179 1.08 -1.96 11.32
CA ILE A 179 1.89 -0.89 11.90
C ILE A 179 1.52 0.43 11.23
N ILE A 180 1.16 1.42 12.05
CA ILE A 180 0.83 2.79 11.63
C ILE A 180 1.75 3.75 12.36
N LEU A 181 2.56 4.51 11.63
CA LEU A 181 3.27 5.67 12.15
C LEU A 181 2.33 6.87 12.13
N SER A 182 1.82 7.25 13.29
CA SER A 182 0.96 8.42 13.43
C SER A 182 1.77 9.70 13.51
N CYS A 183 1.70 10.49 12.45
CA CYS A 183 2.27 11.83 12.31
C CYS A 183 1.19 12.91 12.43
N GLN A 184 0.06 12.61 13.06
CA GLN A 184 -1.03 13.55 13.27
C GLN A 184 -1.24 13.79 14.77
N CYS A 185 -1.22 15.07 15.16
CA CYS A 185 -1.43 15.49 16.55
C CYS A 185 -2.87 16.02 16.75
N PHE A 186 -3.87 15.33 16.20
CA PHE A 186 -5.25 15.79 16.22
C PHE A 186 -5.78 15.87 17.65
N ARG A 187 -6.29 17.06 17.99
CA ARG A 187 -6.98 17.33 19.25
C ARG A 187 -8.32 18.00 18.92
N PRO A 188 -9.43 17.24 18.88
CA PRO A 188 -10.71 17.75 18.39
C PRO A 188 -11.17 19.00 19.16
N PHE A 189 -10.91 19.06 20.47
CA PHE A 189 -11.30 20.18 21.33
C PHE A 189 -10.49 21.47 21.14
N GLN A 190 -9.49 21.49 20.24
CA GLN A 190 -8.61 22.64 20.04
C GLN A 190 -8.86 23.41 18.74
N HIS A 191 -9.71 22.92 17.84
CA HIS A 191 -9.94 23.59 16.55
C HIS A 191 -11.41 23.65 16.17
N GLU A 192 -11.98 24.86 16.21
CA GLU A 192 -13.31 25.23 15.69
C GLU A 192 -13.57 24.68 14.28
N ARG A 193 -12.51 24.56 13.47
CA ARG A 193 -12.52 23.97 12.12
C ARG A 193 -13.13 22.57 12.05
N TRP A 194 -12.90 21.72 13.04
CA TRP A 194 -13.32 20.31 13.00
C TRP A 194 -14.69 20.07 13.64
N GLY A 195 -15.35 21.13 14.11
CA GLY A 195 -16.66 21.04 14.76
C GLY A 195 -16.63 20.15 16.01
N SER A 196 -17.77 19.52 16.31
CA SER A 196 -17.93 18.61 17.45
C SER A 196 -17.71 17.14 17.09
N PHE A 197 -16.97 16.84 16.02
CA PHE A 197 -16.76 15.45 15.61
C PHE A 197 -15.96 14.66 16.65
N THR A 198 -16.47 13.49 17.03
CA THR A 198 -15.83 12.58 17.98
C THR A 198 -15.99 11.13 17.53
N HIS A 199 -14.96 10.32 17.77
CA HIS A 199 -14.95 8.88 17.51
C HIS A 199 -13.91 8.22 18.41
N ASP A 200 -14.19 7.01 18.90
CA ASP A 200 -13.31 6.25 19.81
C ASP A 200 -11.95 5.85 19.20
N MET A 201 -11.85 5.82 17.86
CA MET A 201 -10.64 5.49 17.13
C MET A 201 -9.69 6.68 16.99
N ILE A 202 -10.19 7.91 17.12
CA ILE A 202 -9.36 9.12 17.02
C ILE A 202 -8.24 9.10 18.07
N PRO A 203 -8.50 8.93 19.38
CA PRO A 203 -7.43 8.89 20.37
C PRO A 203 -6.40 7.78 20.13
N LYS A 204 -6.83 6.63 19.58
CA LYS A 204 -5.97 5.47 19.30
C LYS A 204 -5.04 5.72 18.10
N LEU A 205 -5.53 6.45 17.11
CA LEU A 205 -4.78 6.82 15.91
C LEU A 205 -4.01 8.13 16.06
N SER A 206 -4.25 8.92 17.11
CA SER A 206 -3.55 10.17 17.39
C SER A 206 -2.18 9.98 17.99
N SER A 207 -1.32 10.95 17.69
CA SER A 207 0.01 11.04 18.26
C SER A 207 0.19 12.27 19.15
N SER A 208 1.29 12.27 19.90
CA SER A 208 1.74 13.42 20.66
C SER A 208 3.24 13.57 20.60
N MET A 209 3.73 14.82 20.67
CA MET A 209 5.16 15.13 20.72
C MET A 209 5.86 14.38 21.86
N VAL A 210 5.25 14.38 23.06
CA VAL A 210 5.81 13.73 24.24
C VAL A 210 5.97 12.22 24.03
N SER A 211 4.97 11.59 23.41
CA SER A 211 5.02 10.16 23.10
C SER A 211 6.05 9.85 22.00
N ALA A 212 6.21 10.74 21.02
CA ALA A 212 7.18 10.60 19.94
C ALA A 212 8.62 10.77 20.41
N GLU A 213 8.91 11.76 21.25
CA GLU A 213 10.21 11.94 21.90
C GLU A 213 10.61 10.71 22.74
N ARG A 214 9.62 10.04 23.33
CA ARG A 214 9.79 8.77 24.06
C ARG A 214 9.75 7.53 23.16
N GLN A 215 9.60 7.70 21.84
CA GLN A 215 9.47 6.62 20.85
C GLN A 215 8.47 5.54 21.29
N THR A 216 7.34 5.98 21.83
CA THR A 216 6.29 5.11 22.36
C THR A 216 5.48 4.49 21.23
N VAL A 217 5.09 3.24 21.42
CA VAL A 217 4.17 2.51 20.56
C VAL A 217 2.96 2.11 21.38
N PHE A 218 1.76 2.42 20.87
CA PHE A 218 0.51 1.96 21.45
C PHE A 218 -0.07 0.85 20.59
N GLY A 219 -0.39 -0.27 21.21
CA GLY A 219 -1.08 -1.38 20.56
C GLY A 219 -2.56 -1.36 20.90
N PHE A 220 -3.42 -1.65 19.93
CA PHE A 220 -4.85 -1.83 20.15
C PHE A 220 -5.46 -2.80 19.14
N CYS A 221 -6.54 -3.47 19.52
CA CYS A 221 -7.36 -4.25 18.59
C CYS A 221 -8.27 -3.33 17.78
N PHE A 222 -8.29 -3.52 16.47
CA PHE A 222 -9.27 -2.96 15.56
C PHE A 222 -9.95 -4.12 14.83
N GLU A 223 -11.17 -4.41 15.27
CA GLU A 223 -11.95 -5.57 14.80
C GLU A 223 -11.14 -6.88 14.94
N GLU A 224 -10.81 -7.54 13.82
CA GLU A 224 -10.16 -8.84 13.78
C GLU A 224 -8.62 -8.80 13.84
N HIS A 225 -7.99 -7.62 13.96
CA HIS A 225 -6.53 -7.52 13.95
C HIS A 225 -5.97 -6.52 14.96
N PHE A 226 -4.70 -6.73 15.30
CA PHE A 226 -3.95 -5.88 16.21
C PHE A 226 -3.15 -4.85 15.42
N ILE A 227 -3.21 -3.59 15.86
CA ILE A 227 -2.49 -2.48 15.23
C ILE A 227 -1.48 -1.92 16.22
N HIS A 228 -0.24 -1.75 15.77
CA HIS A 228 0.79 -0.99 16.46
C HIS A 228 0.84 0.44 15.93
N CYS A 229 0.37 1.38 16.73
CA CYS A 229 0.42 2.81 16.46
C CYS A 229 1.71 3.41 17.04
N VAL A 230 2.70 3.63 16.18
CA VAL A 230 3.95 4.30 16.51
C VAL A 230 3.69 5.80 16.60
N GLN A 231 4.15 6.41 17.68
CA GLN A 231 3.92 7.83 17.94
C GLN A 231 5.00 8.66 17.24
N GLY A 232 4.59 9.44 16.24
CA GLY A 232 5.40 10.48 15.60
C GLY A 232 4.80 11.86 15.82
N PHE A 233 5.18 12.82 14.98
CA PHE A 233 4.52 14.11 14.92
C PHE A 233 4.55 14.67 13.50
N HIS A 234 3.69 15.65 13.25
CA HIS A 234 3.55 16.23 11.93
C HIS A 234 4.82 17.00 11.52
N PRO A 235 5.46 16.70 10.37
CA PRO A 235 6.68 17.37 9.91
C PRO A 235 6.58 18.89 9.83
N ALA A 236 5.37 19.45 9.62
CA ALA A 236 5.19 20.91 9.64
C ALA A 236 5.63 21.58 10.96
N LYS A 237 5.72 20.84 12.08
CA LYS A 237 6.22 21.37 13.36
C LYS A 237 7.67 21.82 13.32
N LEU A 238 8.48 21.29 12.40
CA LEU A 238 9.88 21.69 12.21
C LEU A 238 9.98 23.19 11.89
N TYR A 239 9.08 23.69 11.05
CA TYR A 239 9.13 25.06 10.53
C TYR A 239 8.53 26.13 11.46
N HIS A 240 8.10 25.75 12.67
CA HIS A 240 7.54 26.68 13.66
C HIS A 240 8.42 26.80 14.91
N ALA A 241 9.61 26.21 14.89
CA ALA A 241 10.56 26.20 15.99
C ALA A 241 11.77 27.12 15.72
N GLY A 242 12.47 27.52 16.77
CA GLY A 242 13.81 28.11 16.61
C GLY A 242 14.82 27.04 16.18
N TYR A 243 15.93 27.45 15.56
CA TYR A 243 16.90 26.57 14.89
C TYR A 243 17.34 25.32 15.69
N GLU A 244 17.77 25.48 16.95
CA GLU A 244 18.21 24.34 17.76
C GLU A 244 17.08 23.33 18.03
N ARG A 245 15.87 23.84 18.25
CA ARG A 245 14.68 23.01 18.47
C ARG A 245 14.23 22.35 17.17
N GLU A 246 14.32 23.02 16.04
CA GLU A 246 14.07 22.44 14.72
C GLU A 246 14.98 21.23 14.48
N GLN A 247 16.29 21.37 14.71
CA GLN A 247 17.23 20.25 14.58
C GLN A 247 16.92 19.08 15.51
N ALA A 248 16.61 19.36 16.79
CA ALA A 248 16.27 18.31 17.75
C ALA A 248 15.00 17.53 17.34
N LEU A 249 14.00 18.24 16.83
CA LEU A 249 12.77 17.64 16.32
C LEU A 249 13.05 16.84 15.03
N ASP A 250 13.79 17.40 14.08
CA ASP A 250 14.14 16.70 12.84
C ASP A 250 14.88 15.39 13.14
N ASN A 251 15.88 15.43 14.04
CA ASN A 251 16.60 14.25 14.49
C ASN A 251 15.68 13.20 15.13
N THR A 252 14.75 13.62 15.97
CA THR A 252 13.80 12.71 16.62
C THR A 252 12.90 12.03 15.59
N LEU A 253 12.33 12.80 14.66
CA LEU A 253 11.43 12.25 13.66
C LEU A 253 12.18 11.34 12.68
N ARG A 254 13.37 11.75 12.21
CA ARG A 254 14.24 10.90 11.38
C ARG A 254 14.57 9.60 12.09
N GLN A 255 14.97 9.62 13.36
CA GLN A 255 15.25 8.37 14.10
C GLN A 255 14.07 7.39 14.10
N ILE A 256 12.84 7.89 14.23
CA ILE A 256 11.63 7.06 14.14
C ILE A 256 11.47 6.49 12.73
N PHE A 257 11.61 7.32 11.70
CA PHE A 257 11.51 6.90 10.30
C PHE A 257 12.57 5.86 9.94
N TYR A 258 13.84 6.09 10.25
CA TYR A 258 14.91 5.13 9.97
C TYR A 258 14.65 3.80 10.67
N SER A 259 14.20 3.81 11.94
CA SER A 259 13.91 2.58 12.69
C SER A 259 12.81 1.73 12.05
N LEU A 260 11.84 2.35 11.37
CA LEU A 260 10.71 1.67 10.71
C LEU A 260 10.97 1.31 9.24
N PHE A 261 11.62 2.20 8.49
CA PHE A 261 11.69 2.10 7.04
C PHE A 261 13.05 1.62 6.53
N GLU A 262 14.14 1.81 7.27
CA GLU A 262 15.46 1.31 6.87
C GLU A 262 15.51 -0.21 6.68
N PRO A 263 14.84 -1.04 7.51
CA PRO A 263 14.75 -2.48 7.26
C PRO A 263 13.98 -2.84 5.97
N CYS A 264 13.09 -1.95 5.51
CA CYS A 264 12.19 -2.20 4.38
C CYS A 264 12.91 -2.03 3.03
N ALA A 265 13.82 -1.06 2.89
CA ALA A 265 14.54 -0.79 1.65
C ALA A 265 15.33 -1.98 1.07
N PRO A 266 16.25 -2.62 1.83
CA PRO A 266 16.98 -3.79 1.31
C PRO A 266 16.05 -4.97 1.03
N TRP A 267 15.02 -5.15 1.87
CA TRP A 267 14.01 -6.19 1.67
C TRP A 267 13.23 -5.98 0.36
N GLN A 268 12.84 -4.74 0.07
CA GLN A 268 12.14 -4.39 -1.17
C GLN A 268 12.97 -4.75 -2.39
N LYS A 269 14.24 -4.31 -2.40
CA LYS A 269 15.19 -4.56 -3.48
C LYS A 269 15.38 -6.05 -3.73
N GLU A 270 15.58 -6.83 -2.67
CA GLU A 270 15.75 -8.28 -2.78
C GLU A 270 14.51 -8.97 -3.38
N ASN A 271 13.30 -8.56 -2.95
CA ASN A 271 12.06 -9.14 -3.45
C ASN A 271 11.74 -8.71 -4.88
N LEU A 272 12.06 -7.47 -5.26
CA LEU A 272 11.97 -7.00 -6.65
C LEU A 272 12.91 -7.79 -7.56
N ASP A 273 14.16 -7.99 -7.15
CA ASP A 273 15.14 -8.78 -7.91
C ASP A 273 14.68 -10.24 -8.08
N LYS A 274 14.18 -10.86 -7.01
CA LYS A 274 13.60 -12.22 -7.07
C LYS A 274 12.40 -12.29 -8.01
N SER A 275 11.49 -11.32 -7.94
CA SER A 275 10.31 -11.24 -8.81
C SER A 275 10.72 -11.09 -10.28
N LEU A 276 11.69 -10.22 -10.57
CA LEU A 276 12.20 -10.01 -11.91
C LEU A 276 12.85 -11.29 -12.47
N ARG A 277 13.68 -11.98 -11.68
CA ARG A 277 14.28 -13.27 -12.10
C ARG A 277 13.22 -14.31 -12.44
N ARG A 278 12.19 -14.47 -11.59
CA ARG A 278 11.07 -15.40 -11.86
C ARG A 278 10.33 -15.05 -13.15
N LYS A 279 10.09 -13.75 -13.41
CA LYS A 279 9.45 -13.30 -14.66
C LYS A 279 10.33 -13.60 -15.88
N ILE A 280 11.64 -13.36 -15.79
CA ILE A 280 12.59 -13.70 -16.85
C ILE A 280 12.58 -15.20 -17.14
N GLU A 281 12.63 -16.03 -16.10
CA GLU A 281 12.56 -17.49 -16.22
C GLU A 281 11.24 -17.95 -16.88
N ALA A 282 10.10 -17.39 -16.46
CA ALA A 282 8.80 -17.68 -17.06
C ALA A 282 8.75 -17.30 -18.55
N ILE A 283 9.31 -16.14 -18.92
CA ILE A 283 9.43 -15.71 -20.33
C ILE A 283 10.31 -16.69 -21.11
N GLN A 284 11.44 -17.12 -20.55
CA GLN A 284 12.32 -18.08 -21.20
C GLN A 284 11.63 -19.44 -21.42
N ILE A 285 10.84 -19.92 -20.47
CA ILE A 285 10.03 -21.13 -20.60
C ILE A 285 9.01 -20.96 -21.74
N LEU A 286 8.29 -19.83 -21.76
CA LEU A 286 7.32 -19.54 -22.82
C LEU A 286 7.98 -19.48 -24.20
N ILE A 287 9.15 -18.85 -24.34
CA ILE A 287 9.91 -18.81 -25.59
C ILE A 287 10.30 -20.23 -26.03
N LYS A 288 10.73 -21.10 -25.11
CA LYS A 288 11.04 -22.51 -25.44
C LYS A 288 9.80 -23.26 -25.92
N GLN A 289 8.66 -23.09 -25.25
CA GLN A 289 7.39 -23.71 -25.64
C GLN A 289 6.94 -23.23 -27.02
N LEU A 290 7.06 -21.93 -27.32
CA LEU A 290 6.73 -21.38 -28.64
C LEU A 290 7.63 -21.95 -29.73
N ARG A 291 8.94 -22.10 -29.48
CA ARG A 291 9.87 -22.72 -30.43
C ARG A 291 9.56 -24.19 -30.68
N GLN A 292 9.20 -24.93 -29.63
CA GLN A 292 8.80 -26.33 -29.76
C GLN A 292 7.50 -26.45 -30.58
N GLY A 293 6.48 -25.64 -30.27
CA GLY A 293 5.23 -25.62 -31.03
C GLY A 293 5.44 -25.25 -32.50
N ALA A 294 6.36 -24.32 -32.80
CA ALA A 294 6.73 -24.00 -34.18
C ALA A 294 7.40 -25.18 -34.90
N ALA A 295 8.30 -25.91 -34.24
CA ALA A 295 8.94 -27.09 -34.82
C ALA A 295 7.94 -28.25 -35.06
N GLU A 296 7.03 -28.49 -34.13
CA GLU A 296 5.94 -29.46 -34.28
C GLU A 296 5.01 -29.08 -35.44
N TYR A 297 4.68 -27.80 -35.57
CA TYR A 297 3.91 -27.27 -36.70
C TYR A 297 4.63 -27.47 -38.04
N ASP A 298 5.93 -27.17 -38.11
CA ASP A 298 6.73 -27.39 -39.32
C ASP A 298 6.79 -28.88 -39.70
N GLU A 299 6.93 -29.77 -38.71
CA GLU A 299 6.88 -31.22 -38.94
C GLU A 299 5.54 -31.67 -39.50
N LEU A 300 4.42 -31.20 -38.94
CA LEU A 300 3.08 -31.46 -39.45
C LEU A 300 2.90 -30.93 -40.86
N ARG A 301 3.42 -29.73 -41.15
CA ARG A 301 3.40 -29.14 -42.49
C ARG A 301 4.16 -30.02 -43.48
N VAL A 302 5.38 -30.44 -43.17
CA VAL A 302 6.19 -31.33 -44.02
C VAL A 302 5.48 -32.66 -44.24
N ARG A 303 4.92 -33.28 -43.19
CA ARG A 303 4.16 -34.53 -43.30
C ARG A 303 2.89 -34.37 -44.16
N GLY A 304 2.19 -33.25 -44.04
CA GLY A 304 1.03 -32.93 -44.88
C GLY A 304 1.37 -32.69 -46.36
N HIS A 305 2.61 -32.30 -46.66
CA HIS A 305 3.12 -32.13 -48.03
C HIS A 305 3.83 -33.37 -48.60
N SER A 306 3.96 -34.45 -47.83
CA SER A 306 4.44 -35.74 -48.36
C SER A 306 3.49 -36.22 -49.48
N PRO A 307 4.01 -36.58 -50.66
CA PRO A 307 3.21 -36.94 -51.81
C PRO A 307 2.46 -38.25 -51.53
N GLY A 308 1.19 -38.14 -51.14
CA GLY A 308 0.32 -39.29 -50.86
C GLY A 308 -0.97 -39.01 -50.10
N MET A 309 -1.12 -37.85 -49.42
CA MET A 309 -2.27 -37.60 -48.52
C MET A 309 -3.17 -36.41 -48.88
N ALA A 310 -2.83 -35.59 -49.87
CA ALA A 310 -3.65 -34.42 -50.23
C ALA A 310 -4.73 -34.78 -51.28
N GLN A 311 -5.82 -35.41 -50.83
CA GLN A 311 -7.09 -35.27 -51.56
C GLN A 311 -7.68 -33.91 -51.21
N HIS A 312 -7.61 -32.97 -52.16
CA HIS A 312 -8.25 -31.67 -52.08
C HIS A 312 -9.75 -31.82 -51.72
N ARG A 313 -10.12 -31.46 -50.49
CA ARG A 313 -11.48 -30.96 -50.21
C ARG A 313 -11.42 -29.45 -50.17
N GLY A 314 -12.02 -28.83 -51.19
CA GLY A 314 -12.17 -27.39 -51.29
C GLY A 314 -12.94 -26.83 -50.10
N GLY A 315 -12.36 -25.80 -49.47
CA GLY A 315 -13.04 -24.97 -48.46
C GLY A 315 -12.27 -24.67 -47.19
N SER A 316 -11.14 -25.34 -46.91
CA SER A 316 -10.34 -25.04 -45.71
C SER A 316 -9.31 -23.94 -45.98
N LEU A 317 -9.19 -22.99 -45.04
CA LEU A 317 -8.12 -21.99 -44.97
C LEU A 317 -6.78 -22.69 -45.28
N THR A 318 -6.11 -22.25 -46.34
CA THR A 318 -4.90 -22.90 -46.83
C THR A 318 -3.74 -22.62 -45.88
N ALA A 319 -2.89 -23.63 -45.68
CA ALA A 319 -1.68 -23.55 -44.84
C ALA A 319 -0.70 -22.42 -45.26
N GLU A 320 -0.92 -21.82 -46.43
CA GLU A 320 -0.16 -20.70 -47.02
C GLU A 320 -0.27 -19.38 -46.22
N GLN A 321 -1.22 -19.28 -45.28
CA GLN A 321 -1.34 -18.06 -44.45
C GLN A 321 -0.35 -18.03 -43.27
N TRP A 322 0.41 -19.11 -43.03
CA TRP A 322 1.28 -19.32 -41.87
C TRP A 322 2.76 -19.49 -42.27
N ASP A 323 3.14 -18.97 -43.43
CA ASP A 323 4.46 -19.21 -44.04
C ASP A 323 5.65 -18.53 -43.32
N ASN A 324 5.39 -17.70 -42.30
CA ASN A 324 6.42 -17.01 -41.55
C ASN A 324 6.04 -16.92 -40.05
N PRO A 325 6.90 -17.40 -39.12
CA PRO A 325 6.73 -17.23 -37.67
C PRO A 325 6.45 -15.79 -37.22
N GLU A 326 7.02 -14.81 -37.91
CA GLU A 326 6.82 -13.37 -37.66
C GLU A 326 5.38 -12.92 -38.01
N LYS A 327 4.78 -13.49 -39.08
CA LYS A 327 3.36 -13.24 -39.40
C LYS A 327 2.44 -13.89 -38.37
N ALA A 328 2.77 -15.11 -37.92
CA ALA A 328 2.01 -15.80 -36.88
C ALA A 328 2.07 -15.04 -35.54
N LEU A 329 3.26 -14.55 -35.15
CA LEU A 329 3.43 -13.73 -33.95
C LEU A 329 2.64 -12.41 -34.05
N ASN A 330 2.69 -11.74 -35.19
CA ASN A 330 1.92 -10.51 -35.43
C ASN A 330 0.41 -10.74 -35.37
N LEU A 331 -0.08 -11.89 -35.85
CA LEU A 331 -1.49 -12.26 -35.74
C LEU A 331 -1.91 -12.55 -34.30
N ILE A 332 -1.05 -13.22 -33.52
CA ILE A 332 -1.28 -13.46 -32.08
C ILE A 332 -1.30 -12.13 -31.32
N VAL A 333 -0.39 -11.20 -31.62
CA VAL A 333 -0.38 -9.84 -31.05
C VAL A 333 -1.65 -9.06 -31.43
N GLN A 334 -2.17 -9.20 -32.65
CA GLN A 334 -3.43 -8.60 -33.07
C GLN A 334 -4.66 -9.21 -32.38
N LEU A 335 -4.69 -10.52 -32.17
CA LEU A 335 -5.80 -11.22 -31.49
C LEU A 335 -5.82 -10.99 -29.97
N LEU A 336 -4.65 -10.75 -29.38
CA LEU A 336 -4.50 -10.42 -27.96
C LEU A 336 -4.61 -8.93 -27.66
N SER A 337 -4.59 -8.08 -28.69
CA SER A 337 -4.91 -6.66 -28.55
C SER A 337 -6.43 -6.51 -28.39
N PRO A 338 -6.93 -5.87 -27.32
CA PRO A 338 -8.35 -5.63 -27.20
C PRO A 338 -8.80 -4.80 -28.39
N ASN A 339 -9.84 -5.24 -29.10
CA ASN A 339 -10.46 -4.52 -30.21
C ASN A 339 -10.87 -3.11 -29.75
N THR A 340 -9.97 -2.14 -29.88
CA THR A 340 -10.33 -0.73 -29.94
C THR A 340 -10.63 -0.42 -31.40
N SER A 341 -11.86 -0.74 -31.83
CA SER A 341 -12.77 0.30 -32.31
C SER A 341 -14.10 -0.27 -32.88
N LYS A 342 -15.15 0.49 -32.56
CA LYS A 342 -16.46 0.66 -33.24
C LYS A 342 -17.59 -0.30 -32.87
N LYS A 343 -18.38 0.14 -31.89
CA LYS A 343 -19.64 0.84 -32.23
C LYS A 343 -19.74 2.13 -31.46
#